data_AF-A0A4V2Q7T5-F1
#
_entry.id   AF-A0A4V2Q7T5-F1
#
_cell.length_a   1.000
_cell.length_b   1.000
_cell.length_c   1.000
_cell.angle_alpha   90.00
_cell.angle_beta   90.00
_cell.angle_gamma   90.00
#
_symmetry.space_group_name_H-M   'P 1'
#
loop_
_entity.id
_entity.type
_entity.pdbx_description
1 polymer ?
#
loop_
_entity_poly.entity_id
_entity_poly.type
_entity_poly.pdbx_seq_one_letter_code
_entity_poly.pdbx_strand_id
1 'polypeptide(L)'
;MENKETIDDWLLKKMMLLGRIAANTNTQSRFIQRREMKGLCRVAGEWEALIKELKYIDQQLAGKIAGERYAHLLPAFQVIAEKQKKILNHGYQVLQEAMIERSRIAAELAASKQMKQLRKGYVDHWSTAPQGSRFNEKG
;
A
#
# COMPACT_ATOMS: atom_id res chain seq x y z
N MET A 1 3.38 27.69 31.38
CA MET A 1 4.76 27.24 31.14
C MET A 1 4.71 26.18 30.06
N GLU A 2 5.13 26.50 28.84
CA GLU A 2 5.24 25.49 27.78
C GLU A 2 6.32 24.49 28.19
N ASN A 3 5.94 23.22 28.40
CA ASN A 3 6.92 22.14 28.50
C ASN A 3 7.65 22.05 27.17
N LYS A 4 8.83 22.65 27.08
CA LYS A 4 9.72 22.52 25.92
C LYS A 4 10.16 21.06 25.84
N GLU A 5 9.59 20.32 24.91
CA GLU A 5 10.00 18.94 24.65
C GLU A 5 11.51 18.85 24.38
N THR A 6 12.16 17.94 25.10
CA THR A 6 13.60 17.70 25.02
C THR A 6 13.95 16.96 23.73
N ILE A 7 15.23 16.95 23.33
CA ILE A 7 15.67 16.21 22.14
C ILE A 7 15.42 14.71 22.31
N ASP A 8 15.61 14.18 23.52
CA ASP A 8 15.32 12.79 23.85
C ASP A 8 13.86 12.43 23.65
N ASP A 9 12.93 13.33 24.03
CA ASP A 9 11.49 13.14 23.78
C ASP A 9 11.20 13.03 22.28
N TRP A 10 11.81 13.90 21.46
CA TRP A 10 11.64 13.86 20.01
C TRP A 10 12.25 12.61 19.38
N LEU A 11 13.41 12.15 19.84
CA LEU A 11 14.03 10.92 19.39
C LEU A 11 13.18 9.70 19.75
N LEU A 12 12.62 9.66 20.97
CA LEU A 12 11.70 8.61 21.40
C LEU A 12 10.44 8.59 20.54
N LYS A 13 9.82 9.77 20.30
CA LYS A 13 8.67 9.89 19.38
C LYS A 13 9.00 9.39 17.98
N LYS A 14 10.16 9.76 17.44
CA LYS A 14 10.63 9.27 16.14
C LYS A 14 10.76 7.75 16.13
N MET A 15 11.34 7.15 17.17
CA MET A 15 11.47 5.69 17.29
C MET A 15 10.11 4.99 17.36
N MET A 16 9.16 5.50 18.15
CA MET A 16 7.80 4.95 18.23
C MET A 16 7.10 5.04 16.86
N LEU A 17 7.24 6.18 16.18
CA LEU A 17 6.64 6.41 14.88
C LEU A 17 7.19 5.45 13.82
N LEU A 18 8.51 5.22 13.80
CA LEU A 18 9.13 4.22 12.93
C LEU A 18 8.61 2.80 13.24
N GLY A 19 8.32 2.50 14.52
CA GLY A 19 7.64 1.26 14.91
C GLY A 19 6.25 1.11 14.30
N ARG A 20 5.44 2.19 14.35
CA ARG A 20 4.10 2.25 13.72
C ARG A 20 4.18 2.08 12.21
N ILE A 21 5.14 2.75 11.55
CA ILE A 21 5.37 2.62 10.10
C ILE A 21 5.72 1.16 9.76
N ALA A 22 6.64 0.52 10.49
CA ALA A 22 6.99 -0.87 10.25
C ALA A 22 5.80 -1.83 10.42
N ALA A 23 4.99 -1.64 11.47
CA ALA A 23 3.78 -2.43 11.68
C ALA A 23 2.73 -2.24 10.57
N ASN A 24 2.59 -1.01 10.08
CA ASN A 24 1.72 -0.70 8.96
C ASN A 24 2.22 -1.38 7.67
N THR A 25 3.52 -1.29 7.34
CA THR A 25 4.11 -1.98 6.19
C THR A 25 3.89 -3.50 6.24
N ASN A 26 4.08 -4.12 7.42
CA ASN A 26 3.77 -5.55 7.61
C ASN A 26 2.29 -5.86 7.35
N THR A 27 1.39 -4.96 7.76
CA THR A 27 -0.06 -5.12 7.54
C THR A 27 -0.39 -5.00 6.05
N GLN A 28 0.23 -4.07 5.32
CA GLN A 28 0.08 -3.96 3.86
C GLN A 28 0.48 -5.25 3.16
N SER A 29 1.64 -5.83 3.50
CA SER A 29 2.08 -7.13 2.94
C SER A 29 1.03 -8.22 3.14
N ARG A 30 0.50 -8.36 4.37
CA ARG A 30 -0.56 -9.33 4.67
C ARG A 30 -1.84 -9.10 3.86
N PHE A 31 -2.25 -7.85 3.70
CA PHE A 31 -3.44 -7.50 2.91
C PHE A 31 -3.24 -7.76 1.42
N ILE A 32 -2.04 -7.53 0.88
CA ILE A 32 -1.71 -7.89 -0.50
C ILE A 32 -1.83 -9.41 -0.68
N GLN A 33 -1.19 -10.20 0.19
CA GLN A 33 -1.22 -11.66 0.13
C GLN A 33 -2.65 -12.22 0.24
N ARG A 34 -3.52 -11.57 1.02
CA ARG A 34 -4.93 -11.96 1.20
C ARG A 34 -5.90 -11.32 0.21
N ARG A 35 -5.41 -10.47 -0.70
CA ARG A 35 -6.22 -9.69 -1.66
C ARG A 35 -7.27 -8.77 -1.01
N GLU A 36 -6.99 -8.27 0.19
CA GLU A 36 -7.88 -7.41 0.96
C GLU A 36 -7.76 -5.93 0.53
N MET A 37 -8.20 -5.60 -0.69
CA MET A 37 -7.94 -4.29 -1.32
C MET A 37 -8.52 -3.09 -0.55
N LYS A 38 -9.72 -3.23 0.04
CA LYS A 38 -10.31 -2.16 0.88
C LYS A 38 -9.46 -1.89 2.12
N GLY A 39 -8.98 -2.94 2.77
CA GLY A 39 -8.07 -2.85 3.90
C GLY A 39 -6.75 -2.20 3.50
N LEU A 40 -6.21 -2.58 2.34
CA LEU A 40 -4.98 -2.03 1.79
C LEU A 40 -5.09 -0.52 1.54
N CYS A 41 -6.16 -0.04 0.92
CA CYS A 41 -6.38 1.40 0.70
C CYS A 41 -6.39 2.19 2.02
N ARG A 42 -7.09 1.68 3.05
CA ARG A 42 -7.14 2.31 4.38
C ARG A 42 -5.74 2.40 5.01
N VAL A 43 -5.01 1.28 5.03
CA VAL A 43 -3.69 1.19 5.66
C VAL A 43 -2.64 2.00 4.90
N ALA A 44 -2.77 2.13 3.57
CA ALA A 44 -1.92 3.03 2.77
C ALA A 44 -2.17 4.52 3.12
N GLY A 45 -3.42 4.93 3.34
CA GLY A 45 -3.73 6.28 3.82
C GLY A 45 -3.16 6.55 5.21
N GLU A 46 -3.24 5.57 6.12
CA GLU A 46 -2.56 5.65 7.44
C GLU A 46 -1.04 5.80 7.28
N TRP A 47 -0.43 5.05 6.36
CA TRP A 47 1.00 5.14 6.08
C TRP A 47 1.40 6.54 5.62
N GLU A 48 0.64 7.15 4.72
CA GLU A 48 0.88 8.53 4.27
C GLU A 48 0.83 9.52 5.45
N ALA A 49 -0.14 9.38 6.35
CA ALA A 49 -0.23 10.21 7.55
C ALA A 49 0.99 10.04 8.47
N LEU A 50 1.45 8.80 8.68
CA LEU A 50 2.65 8.51 9.47
C LEU A 50 3.91 9.11 8.84
N ILE A 51 4.03 9.11 7.51
CA ILE A 51 5.17 9.75 6.81
C ILE A 51 5.13 11.27 6.97
N LYS A 52 3.95 11.90 6.92
CA LYS A 52 3.80 13.34 7.21
C LYS A 52 4.21 13.67 8.65
N GLU A 53 3.79 12.85 9.61
CA GLU A 53 4.19 12.96 11.02
C GLU A 53 5.72 12.81 11.18
N LEU A 54 6.34 11.88 10.46
CA LEU A 54 7.78 11.65 10.51
C LEU A 54 8.56 12.85 9.98
N LYS A 55 8.11 13.42 8.86
CA LYS A 55 8.69 14.63 8.28
C LYS A 55 8.60 15.82 9.24
N TYR A 56 7.49 15.95 9.95
CA TYR A 56 7.34 16.99 10.98
C TYR A 56 8.34 16.80 12.13
N ILE A 57 8.46 15.58 12.67
CA ILE A 57 9.44 15.28 13.74
C ILE A 57 10.88 15.56 13.25
N ASP A 58 11.21 15.20 12.02
CA ASP A 58 12.53 15.45 11.45
C ASP A 58 12.85 16.95 11.35
N GLN A 59 11.86 17.78 11.01
CA GLN A 59 12.01 19.24 11.01
C GLN A 59 12.24 19.81 12.41
N GLN A 60 11.49 19.31 13.42
CA GLN A 60 11.66 19.74 14.81
C GLN A 60 13.03 19.35 15.37
N LEU A 61 13.50 18.14 15.06
CA LEU A 61 14.83 17.66 15.44
C LEU A 61 15.94 18.47 14.74
N ALA A 62 15.82 18.73 13.44
CA ALA A 62 16.82 19.49 12.69
C ALA A 62 17.03 20.90 13.27
N GLY A 63 15.95 21.59 13.65
CA GLY A 63 16.02 22.91 14.28
C GLY A 63 16.69 22.91 15.66
N LYS A 64 16.62 21.80 16.41
CA LYS A 64 17.23 21.64 17.75
C LYS A 64 18.68 21.18 17.70
N ILE A 65 19.06 20.42 16.66
CA ILE A 65 20.40 19.85 16.50
C ILE A 65 21.39 20.89 15.93
N ALA A 66 20.91 21.91 15.21
CA ALA A 66 21.71 22.86 14.43
C ALA A 66 22.70 23.77 15.20
N GLY A 67 22.93 23.56 16.51
CA GLY A 67 23.81 24.39 17.32
C GLY A 67 24.70 23.67 18.33
N GLU A 68 24.57 22.36 18.51
CA GLU A 68 25.22 21.64 19.62
C GLU A 68 25.77 20.26 19.21
N ARG A 69 26.90 19.86 19.81
CA ARG A 69 27.51 18.53 19.60
C ARG A 69 26.93 17.51 20.58
N TYR A 70 25.94 16.74 20.12
CA TYR A 70 25.30 15.70 20.93
C TYR A 70 25.96 14.33 20.76
N ALA A 71 27.21 14.19 21.20
CA ALA A 71 27.94 12.90 21.09
C ALA A 71 27.23 11.75 21.82
N HIS A 72 26.54 12.04 22.93
CA HIS A 72 25.78 11.06 23.71
C HIS A 72 24.53 10.54 22.96
N LEU A 73 24.03 11.25 21.95
CA LEU A 73 22.86 10.85 21.15
C LEU A 73 23.23 10.03 19.91
N LEU A 74 24.52 9.88 19.60
CA LEU A 74 25.01 9.13 18.45
C LEU A 74 24.46 7.69 18.39
N PRO A 75 24.38 6.92 19.50
CA PRO A 75 23.78 5.58 19.47
C PRO A 75 22.30 5.60 19.06
N ALA A 76 21.52 6.59 19.53
CA ALA A 76 20.11 6.72 19.18
C ALA A 76 19.94 7.02 17.68
N PHE A 77 20.77 7.88 17.11
CA PHE A 77 20.76 8.15 15.67
C PHE A 77 21.10 6.92 14.84
N GLN A 78 22.06 6.09 15.28
CA GLN A 78 22.40 4.84 14.60
C GLN A 78 21.23 3.86 14.60
N VAL A 79 20.57 3.65 15.74
CA VAL A 79 19.38 2.79 15.85
C VAL A 79 18.25 3.28 14.95
N ILE A 80 18.01 4.59 14.90
CA ILE A 80 17.02 5.21 14.03
C ILE A 80 17.36 4.95 12.55
N ALA A 81 18.61 5.18 12.15
CA ALA A 81 19.05 4.97 10.78
C ALA A 81 18.91 3.50 10.33
N GLU A 82 19.25 2.56 11.20
CA GLU A 82 19.05 1.12 10.93
C GLU A 82 17.58 0.77 10.76
N LYS A 83 16.69 1.29 11.63
CA LYS A 83 15.25 1.08 11.51
C LYS A 83 14.70 1.67 10.23
N GLN A 84 15.11 2.88 9.85
CA GLN A 84 14.72 3.51 8.59
C GLN A 84 15.15 2.67 7.40
N LYS A 85 16.40 2.18 7.37
CA LYS A 85 16.89 1.28 6.32
C LYS A 85 16.06 0.01 6.22
N LYS A 86 15.73 -0.63 7.36
CA LYS A 86 14.88 -1.82 7.39
C LYS A 86 13.48 -1.54 6.85
N ILE A 87 12.87 -0.43 7.24
CA ILE A 87 11.53 -0.01 6.76
C ILE A 87 11.55 0.24 5.26
N LEU A 88 12.58 0.91 4.73
CA LEU A 88 12.71 1.17 3.29
C LEU A 88 12.84 -0.13 2.50
N ASN A 89 13.73 -1.04 2.94
CA ASN A 89 13.91 -2.33 2.30
C ASN A 89 12.61 -3.14 2.31
N HIS A 90 11.92 -3.19 3.45
CA HIS A 90 10.66 -3.92 3.55
C HIS A 90 9.55 -3.26 2.72
N GLY A 91 9.46 -1.93 2.72
CA GLY A 91 8.52 -1.20 1.87
C GLY A 91 8.73 -1.47 0.38
N TYR A 92 9.99 -1.56 -0.06
CA TYR A 92 10.32 -1.94 -1.43
C TYR A 92 9.83 -3.35 -1.76
N GLN A 93 10.03 -4.32 -0.85
CA GLN A 93 9.52 -5.69 -1.04
C GLN A 93 8.00 -5.70 -1.16
N VAL A 94 7.29 -4.99 -0.28
CA VAL A 94 5.83 -4.89 -0.31
C VAL A 94 5.33 -4.26 -1.61
N LEU A 95 6.04 -3.27 -2.15
CA LEU A 95 5.71 -2.69 -3.45
C LEU A 95 5.84 -3.72 -4.58
N GLN A 96 6.92 -4.51 -4.58
CA GLN A 96 7.10 -5.58 -5.57
C GLN A 96 6.00 -6.65 -5.45
N GLU A 97 5.66 -7.08 -4.23
CA GLU A 97 4.54 -8.00 -3.98
C GLU A 97 3.22 -7.45 -4.54
N ALA A 98 2.93 -6.16 -4.30
CA ALA A 98 1.74 -5.51 -4.81
C ALA A 98 1.70 -5.48 -6.34
N MET A 99 2.83 -5.21 -7.00
CA MET A 99 2.93 -5.17 -8.46
C MET A 99 2.70 -6.54 -9.10
N ILE A 100 3.24 -7.60 -8.48
CA ILE A 100 3.04 -8.98 -8.90
C ILE A 100 1.56 -9.34 -8.77
N GLU A 101 0.96 -9.06 -7.61
CA GLU A 101 -0.44 -9.41 -7.35
C GLU A 101 -1.40 -8.63 -8.27
N ARG A 102 -1.12 -7.35 -8.54
CA ARG A 102 -1.87 -6.55 -9.53
C ARG A 102 -1.87 -7.21 -10.91
N SER A 103 -0.70 -7.67 -11.36
CA SER A 103 -0.55 -8.34 -12.65
C SER A 103 -1.34 -9.66 -12.69
N ARG A 104 -1.34 -10.41 -11.60
CA ARG A 104 -2.10 -11.64 -11.45
C ARG A 104 -3.62 -11.41 -11.52
N ILE A 105 -4.14 -10.44 -10.76
CA ILE A 105 -5.56 -10.07 -10.79
C ILE A 105 -5.98 -9.63 -12.20
N ALA A 106 -5.13 -8.87 -12.89
CA ALA A 106 -5.42 -8.43 -14.27
C ALA A 106 -5.53 -9.62 -15.24
N ALA A 107 -4.63 -10.61 -15.12
CA ALA A 107 -4.69 -11.83 -15.93
C ALA A 107 -5.96 -12.66 -15.63
N GLU A 108 -6.32 -12.82 -14.36
CA GLU A 108 -7.56 -13.52 -13.95
C GLU A 108 -8.81 -12.83 -14.52
N LEU A 109 -8.86 -11.50 -14.51
CA LEU A 109 -9.95 -10.72 -15.09
C LEU A 109 -10.02 -10.87 -16.62
N ALA A 110 -8.88 -10.89 -17.30
CA ALA A 110 -8.82 -11.10 -18.75
C ALA A 110 -9.36 -12.49 -19.13
N ALA A 111 -8.94 -13.54 -18.42
CA ALA A 111 -9.43 -14.90 -18.61
C ALA A 111 -10.96 -15.00 -18.36
N SER A 112 -11.44 -14.36 -17.29
CA SER A 112 -12.88 -14.32 -17.00
C SER A 112 -13.69 -13.62 -18.11
N LYS A 113 -13.17 -12.52 -18.68
CA LYS A 113 -13.80 -11.83 -19.81
C LYS A 113 -13.84 -12.69 -21.07
N GLN A 114 -12.75 -13.37 -21.40
CA GLN A 114 -12.69 -14.30 -22.52
C GLN A 114 -13.70 -15.43 -22.35
N MET A 115 -13.79 -16.04 -21.17
CA MET A 115 -14.76 -17.10 -20.90
C MET A 115 -16.20 -16.61 -21.04
N LYS A 116 -16.51 -15.38 -20.59
CA LYS A 116 -17.83 -14.78 -20.78
C LYS A 116 -18.16 -14.54 -22.26
N GLN A 117 -17.18 -14.07 -23.05
CA GLN A 117 -17.35 -13.89 -24.49
C GLN A 117 -17.58 -15.21 -25.22
N LEU A 118 -16.79 -16.24 -24.89
CA LEU A 118 -16.98 -17.59 -25.43
C LEU A 118 -18.37 -18.12 -25.07
N ARG A 119 -18.75 -18.07 -23.80
CA ARG A 119 -20.09 -18.51 -23.36
C ARG A 119 -21.20 -17.75 -24.07
N LYS A 120 -21.07 -16.44 -24.25
CA LYS A 120 -22.03 -15.63 -25.02
C LYS A 120 -22.10 -16.11 -26.47
N GLY A 121 -20.96 -16.28 -27.14
CA GLY A 121 -20.91 -16.75 -28.53
C GLY A 121 -21.49 -18.15 -28.71
N TYR A 122 -21.26 -19.07 -27.77
CA TYR A 122 -21.84 -20.41 -27.81
C TYR A 122 -23.33 -20.42 -27.45
N VAL A 123 -23.73 -19.78 -26.34
CA VAL A 123 -25.14 -19.75 -25.91
C VAL A 123 -25.98 -19.05 -26.97
N ASP A 124 -25.58 -17.87 -27.43
CA ASP A 124 -26.35 -17.10 -28.42
C ASP A 124 -26.47 -17.88 -29.74
N HIS A 125 -25.42 -18.57 -30.20
CA HIS A 125 -25.49 -19.39 -31.43
C HIS A 125 -26.50 -20.54 -31.37
N TRP A 126 -26.71 -21.14 -30.19
CA TRP A 126 -27.63 -22.27 -30.02
C TRP A 126 -29.00 -21.84 -29.46
N SER A 127 -29.11 -20.67 -28.82
CA SER A 127 -30.36 -20.14 -28.26
C SER A 127 -31.16 -19.28 -29.24
N THR A 128 -30.53 -18.72 -30.28
CA THR A 128 -31.27 -18.22 -31.44
C THR A 128 -31.52 -19.36 -32.41
N ALA A 129 -32.45 -20.26 -32.08
CA ALA A 129 -33.29 -20.78 -33.15
C ALA A 129 -33.90 -19.54 -33.84
N PRO A 130 -33.79 -19.38 -35.16
CA PRO A 130 -34.43 -18.26 -35.83
C PRO A 130 -35.92 -18.36 -35.53
N GLN A 131 -36.44 -17.45 -34.70
CA GLN A 131 -37.87 -17.31 -34.52
C GLN A 131 -38.44 -16.90 -35.87
N GLY A 132 -39.06 -17.87 -36.55
CA GLY A 132 -39.95 -17.70 -37.67
C GLY A 132 -39.46 -16.75 -38.76
N SER A 133 -38.69 -17.27 -39.72
CA SER A 133 -38.78 -16.71 -41.06
C SER A 133 -40.26 -16.74 -41.45
N ARG A 134 -40.83 -15.58 -41.79
CA ARG A 134 -42.12 -15.49 -42.48
C ARG A 134 -41.95 -16.09 -43.88
N PHE A 135 -41.89 -17.41 -43.96
CA PHE A 135 -42.06 -18.17 -45.20
C PHE A 135 -43.57 -18.22 -45.50
N ASN A 136 -44.16 -17.07 -45.81
CA ASN A 136 -45.47 -16.92 -46.43
C ASN A 136 -45.72 -15.43 -46.74
N GLU A 137 -44.96 -14.85 -47.67
CA GLU A 137 -45.51 -13.79 -48.51
C GLU A 137 -46.12 -14.47 -49.73
N LYS A 138 -47.42 -14.76 -49.63
CA LYS A 138 -48.28 -14.86 -50.82
C LYS A 138 -48.61 -13.42 -51.23
N GLY A 139 -48.14 -13.02 -52.40
CA GLY A 139 -48.42 -11.74 -53.04
C GLY A 139 -47.75 -11.68 -54.39
#